data_AF-A0A2S7RX83-F1
#
_entry.id   AF-A0A2S7RX83-F1
#
_cell.length_a   1.000
_cell.length_b   1.000
_cell.length_c   1.000
_cell.angle_alpha   90.00
_cell.angle_beta   90.00
_cell.angle_gamma   90.00
#
_symmetry.space_group_name_H-M   'P 1'
#
loop_
_entity.id
_entity.type
_entity.pdbx_description
1 polymer ?
#
loop_
_entity_poly.entity_id
_entity_poly.type
_entity_poly.pdbx_seq_one_letter_code
_entity_poly.pdbx_strand_id
1 'polypeptide(L)'
;RTPHGFQAFYVLDKPAYVTKKSNFKVINVAKMISKNLRNKFSNDYRFPVDVNANHFGITRMPSEENVLFFEPQYRYSFEEWIDWSMREDADKKAEIKNVFVLPSTQEFRQVDEPWFQLLLKSQKIQGEKGVYGRNNVIFTLSLAYFSSGYEVEACELTMLEFNDRLANPLSDRELTRIIRSAYSGKYQAAHREKIVLLCQEWVDANLSEEQLFNKKRGWWKFKKERAVRKYSHSHEWAEDLLSYLNEQSYEEQPYILSTKKELTERLKIPKRSLDKVLKQLREENKIHFRVRAGRNGGIMLASIHGLMRSVIRLKKESQGAYFAAISEAFGREYMFIQTALKRLIEPNKIGVQTDLFMIDTG
;
A
#
# COMPACT_ATOMS: atom_id res chain seq x y z
N ARG A 1 24.63 32.08 -7.63
CA ARG A 1 23.20 32.48 -7.55
C ARG A 1 22.64 32.58 -8.96
N THR A 2 21.54 31.91 -9.27
CA THR A 2 20.74 32.13 -10.50
C THR A 2 19.78 33.30 -10.24
N PRO A 3 19.14 33.87 -11.28
CA PRO A 3 18.09 34.89 -11.09
C PRO A 3 16.99 34.43 -10.12
N HIS A 4 16.74 33.13 -10.07
CA HIS A 4 15.66 32.49 -9.30
C HIS A 4 16.09 31.94 -7.92
N GLY A 5 17.38 32.04 -7.55
CA GLY A 5 17.84 31.62 -6.22
C GLY A 5 19.21 30.95 -6.17
N PHE A 6 19.43 30.14 -5.14
CA PHE A 6 20.62 29.32 -4.92
C PHE A 6 20.41 27.90 -5.40
N GLN A 7 21.45 27.29 -5.96
CA GLN A 7 21.39 25.90 -6.36
C GLN A 7 21.63 25.01 -5.14
N ALA A 8 20.78 24.00 -4.96
CA ALA A 8 20.94 23.00 -3.91
C ALA A 8 21.45 21.68 -4.49
N PHE A 9 22.50 21.16 -3.84
CA PHE A 9 23.14 19.89 -4.16
C PHE A 9 23.20 19.03 -2.88
N TYR A 10 23.15 17.71 -3.06
CA TYR A 10 23.46 16.76 -2.00
C TYR A 10 24.63 15.89 -2.45
N VAL A 11 25.46 15.49 -1.51
CA VAL A 11 26.62 14.62 -1.75
C VAL A 11 26.35 13.28 -1.10
N LEU A 12 26.59 12.20 -1.85
CA LEU A 12 26.45 10.85 -1.35
C LEU A 12 27.73 10.41 -0.64
N ASP A 13 27.58 9.64 0.42
CA ASP A 13 28.71 8.96 1.08
C ASP A 13 29.39 7.96 0.13
N LYS A 14 28.57 7.18 -0.59
CA LYS A 14 29.03 6.20 -1.58
C LYS A 14 28.45 6.49 -2.97
N PRO A 15 29.21 6.24 -4.05
CA PRO A 15 28.73 6.47 -5.41
C PRO A 15 27.55 5.55 -5.75
N ALA A 16 26.53 6.11 -6.41
CA ALA A 16 25.42 5.35 -6.97
C ALA A 16 25.73 4.96 -8.42
N TYR A 17 25.63 3.66 -8.74
CA TYR A 17 25.99 3.14 -10.06
C TYR A 17 24.82 3.16 -11.04
N VAL A 18 25.04 3.77 -12.20
CA VAL A 18 24.05 3.85 -13.28
C VAL A 18 24.28 2.69 -14.26
N THR A 19 23.28 1.83 -14.44
CA THR A 19 23.38 0.67 -15.33
C THR A 19 22.31 0.67 -16.42
N LYS A 20 22.69 0.32 -17.65
CA LYS A 20 21.75 0.15 -18.76
C LYS A 20 20.73 -0.98 -18.49
N LYS A 21 21.15 -2.04 -17.77
CA LYS A 21 20.29 -3.17 -17.36
C LYS A 21 19.10 -2.73 -16.51
N SER A 22 19.25 -1.68 -15.70
CA SER A 22 18.17 -1.12 -14.89
C SER A 22 17.36 -0.05 -15.61
N ASN A 23 17.58 0.18 -16.91
CA ASN A 23 17.02 1.29 -17.67
C ASN A 23 17.27 2.65 -17.00
N PHE A 24 18.48 2.85 -16.46
CA PHE A 24 18.91 4.11 -15.85
C PHE A 24 18.01 4.60 -14.69
N LYS A 25 17.27 3.70 -14.01
CA LYS A 25 16.34 4.03 -12.91
C LYS A 25 16.97 4.88 -11.80
N VAL A 26 18.25 4.65 -11.51
CA VAL A 26 19.00 5.41 -10.51
C VAL A 26 18.98 6.91 -10.79
N ILE A 27 19.02 7.32 -12.07
CA ILE A 27 18.93 8.73 -12.47
C ILE A 27 17.57 9.31 -12.08
N ASN A 28 16.48 8.57 -12.30
CA ASN A 28 15.13 9.02 -11.97
C ASN A 28 14.95 9.15 -10.44
N VAL A 29 15.46 8.19 -9.67
CA VAL A 29 15.43 8.22 -8.21
C VAL A 29 16.23 9.42 -7.68
N ALA A 30 17.44 9.65 -8.21
CA ALA A 30 18.27 10.77 -7.80
C ALA A 30 17.66 12.15 -8.15
N LYS A 31 16.91 12.26 -9.26
CA LYS A 31 16.10 13.47 -9.55
C LYS A 31 14.98 13.66 -8.54
N MET A 32 14.30 12.58 -8.16
CA MET A 32 13.20 12.64 -7.20
C MET A 32 13.69 13.11 -5.82
N ILE A 33 14.82 12.57 -5.36
CA ILE A 33 15.50 13.03 -4.12
C ILE A 33 15.86 14.52 -4.25
N SER A 34 16.51 14.92 -5.35
CA SER A 34 16.89 16.33 -5.60
C SER A 34 15.68 17.27 -5.56
N LYS A 35 14.57 16.86 -6.16
CA LYS A 35 13.33 17.63 -6.20
C LYS A 35 12.71 17.75 -4.81
N ASN A 36 12.60 16.65 -4.07
CA ASN A 36 12.05 16.67 -2.72
C ASN A 36 12.88 17.54 -1.78
N LEU A 37 14.21 17.48 -1.89
CA LEU A 37 15.12 18.34 -1.15
C LEU A 37 14.90 19.82 -1.44
N ARG A 38 14.87 20.22 -2.72
CA ARG A 38 14.64 21.60 -3.13
C ARG A 38 13.27 22.11 -2.70
N ASN A 39 12.24 21.28 -2.86
CA ASN A 39 10.89 21.61 -2.42
C ASN A 39 10.82 21.78 -0.90
N LYS A 40 11.48 20.92 -0.11
CA LYS A 40 11.58 21.05 1.35
C LYS A 40 12.21 22.38 1.74
N PHE A 41 13.35 22.72 1.14
CA PHE A 41 14.03 23.98 1.44
C PHE A 41 13.22 25.22 1.02
N SER A 42 12.59 25.18 -0.14
CA SER A 42 11.74 26.28 -0.63
C SER A 42 10.45 26.42 0.16
N ASN A 43 9.74 25.31 0.42
CA ASN A 43 8.40 25.35 0.99
C ASN A 43 8.42 25.39 2.52
N ASP A 44 9.16 24.49 3.16
CA ASP A 44 9.11 24.34 4.61
C ASP A 44 10.01 25.38 5.30
N TYR A 45 11.21 25.58 4.76
CA TYR A 45 12.23 26.45 5.36
C TYR A 45 12.31 27.84 4.71
N ARG A 46 11.53 28.11 3.66
CA ARG A 46 11.50 29.41 2.93
C ARG A 46 12.87 29.91 2.49
N PHE A 47 13.81 29.00 2.22
CA PHE A 47 15.11 29.37 1.68
C PHE A 47 14.99 29.73 0.20
N PRO A 48 15.77 30.71 -0.30
CA PRO A 48 15.74 31.14 -1.70
C PRO A 48 16.46 30.13 -2.60
N VAL A 49 15.94 28.91 -2.69
CA VAL A 49 16.47 27.83 -3.52
C VAL A 49 15.82 27.87 -4.90
N ASP A 50 16.65 27.81 -5.94
CA ASP A 50 16.19 27.69 -7.31
C ASP A 50 15.69 26.26 -7.57
N VAL A 51 14.37 26.09 -7.45
CA VAL A 51 13.67 24.81 -7.74
C VAL A 51 13.78 24.44 -9.22
N ASN A 52 14.00 25.43 -10.10
CA ASN A 52 13.97 25.29 -11.56
C ASN A 52 15.33 24.97 -12.17
N ALA A 53 16.40 25.04 -11.37
CA ALA A 53 17.73 24.65 -11.79
C ALA A 53 17.76 23.19 -12.27
N ASN A 54 18.64 22.86 -13.21
CA ASN A 54 18.82 21.46 -13.62
C ASN A 54 19.33 20.59 -12.44
N HIS A 55 18.81 19.37 -12.28
CA HIS A 55 19.25 18.43 -11.24
C HIS A 55 20.67 17.89 -11.46
N PHE A 56 21.10 17.73 -12.72
CA PHE A 56 22.43 17.20 -13.09
C PHE A 56 23.13 18.08 -14.14
N GLY A 57 22.77 19.37 -14.21
CA GLY A 57 23.29 20.27 -15.23
C GLY A 57 24.76 20.62 -15.01
N ILE A 58 25.38 21.12 -16.07
CA ILE A 58 26.69 21.78 -15.99
C ILE A 58 26.49 23.06 -15.18
N THR A 59 26.98 23.05 -13.95
CA THR A 59 26.93 24.17 -13.01
C THR A 59 28.35 24.59 -12.69
N ARG A 60 28.54 25.84 -12.29
CA ARG A 60 29.87 26.30 -11.85
C ARG A 60 30.22 25.54 -10.58
N MET A 61 31.45 25.04 -10.50
CA MET A 61 31.95 24.37 -9.30
C MET A 61 31.75 25.30 -8.09
N PRO A 62 31.17 24.83 -6.97
CA PRO A 62 31.03 25.65 -5.78
C PRO A 62 32.41 26.06 -5.25
N SER A 63 32.59 27.34 -4.96
CA SER A 63 33.77 27.90 -4.28
C SER A 63 33.37 28.42 -2.90
N GLU A 64 34.32 28.58 -1.98
CA GLU A 64 34.07 29.09 -0.62
C GLU A 64 33.32 30.44 -0.62
N GLU A 65 33.60 31.30 -1.61
CA GLU A 65 32.93 32.60 -1.79
C GLU A 65 31.46 32.51 -2.25
N ASN A 66 31.07 31.41 -2.89
CA ASN A 66 29.75 31.24 -3.52
C ASN A 66 28.84 30.24 -2.81
N VAL A 67 29.37 29.54 -1.80
CA VAL A 67 28.65 28.55 -1.01
C VAL A 67 28.00 29.26 0.17
N LEU A 68 26.67 29.21 0.23
CA LEU A 68 25.91 29.75 1.37
C LEU A 68 26.03 28.85 2.61
N PHE A 69 26.04 27.54 2.39
CA PHE A 69 26.05 26.54 3.44
C PHE A 69 26.66 25.24 2.91
N PHE A 70 27.61 24.68 3.64
CA PHE A 70 28.19 23.38 3.37
C PHE A 70 28.61 22.73 4.68
N GLU A 71 28.08 21.54 4.93
CA GLU A 71 28.42 20.74 6.10
C GLU A 71 28.99 19.39 5.61
N PRO A 72 30.31 19.14 5.77
CA PRO A 72 30.94 17.90 5.34
C PRO A 72 30.32 16.64 5.94
N GLN A 73 29.72 16.73 7.14
CA GLN A 73 29.12 15.60 7.84
C GLN A 73 27.78 15.16 7.25
N TYR A 74 27.12 16.00 6.43
CA TYR A 74 25.83 15.68 5.81
C TYR A 74 25.99 14.84 4.55
N ARG A 75 26.71 13.72 4.69
CA ARG A 75 26.89 12.70 3.66
C ARG A 75 26.14 11.45 4.08
N TYR A 76 25.08 11.16 3.34
CA TYR A 76 24.26 10.00 3.58
C TYR A 76 24.41 9.00 2.43
N SER A 77 24.18 7.74 2.73
CA SER A 77 24.10 6.70 1.73
C SER A 77 22.91 6.92 0.79
N PHE A 78 22.96 6.32 -0.39
CA PHE A 78 21.87 6.45 -1.35
C PHE A 78 20.57 5.82 -0.82
N GLU A 79 20.67 4.76 -0.01
CA GLU A 79 19.52 4.11 0.63
C GLU A 79 18.83 5.03 1.64
N GLU A 80 19.59 5.72 2.50
CA GLU A 80 19.04 6.69 3.45
C GLU A 80 18.32 7.84 2.75
N TRP A 81 18.87 8.34 1.64
CA TRP A 81 18.22 9.36 0.82
C TRP A 81 16.93 8.86 0.18
N ILE A 82 16.89 7.60 -0.26
CA ILE A 82 15.67 6.97 -0.77
C ILE A 82 14.61 6.90 0.32
N ASP A 83 14.97 6.39 1.52
CA ASP A 83 14.05 6.23 2.63
C ASP A 83 13.52 7.57 3.14
N TRP A 84 14.37 8.58 3.21
CA TRP A 84 13.95 9.96 3.50
C TRP A 84 12.98 10.48 2.44
N SER A 85 13.32 10.37 1.15
CA SER A 85 12.45 10.84 0.07
C SER A 85 11.10 10.11 0.03
N MET A 86 11.08 8.81 0.37
CA MET A 86 9.85 8.04 0.47
C MET A 86 8.95 8.51 1.61
N ARG A 87 9.53 8.88 2.76
CA ARG A 87 8.80 9.46 3.89
C ARG A 87 8.19 10.81 3.52
N GLU A 88 8.97 11.70 2.92
CA GLU A 88 8.49 13.01 2.44
C GLU A 88 7.31 12.89 1.46
N ASP A 89 7.34 11.93 0.53
CA ASP A 89 6.23 11.70 -0.39
C ASP A 89 5.02 11.03 0.28
N ALA A 90 5.24 10.19 1.30
CA ALA A 90 4.18 9.54 2.05
C ALA A 90 3.39 10.55 2.90
N ASP A 91 4.09 11.49 3.55
CA ASP A 91 3.48 12.54 4.36
C ASP A 91 2.59 13.45 3.50
N LYS A 92 3.07 13.85 2.31
CA LYS A 92 2.26 14.58 1.32
C LYS A 92 1.02 13.80 0.87
N LYS A 93 1.12 12.49 0.69
CA LYS A 93 -0.03 11.64 0.31
C LYS A 93 -1.03 11.46 1.45
N ALA A 94 -0.59 11.52 2.70
CA ALA A 94 -1.46 11.39 3.86
C ALA A 94 -2.39 12.61 4.05
N GLU A 95 -2.03 13.77 3.50
CA GLU A 95 -2.88 14.96 3.46
C GLU A 95 -4.03 14.84 2.43
N ILE A 96 -3.83 14.09 1.35
CA ILE A 96 -4.82 13.88 0.28
C ILE A 96 -5.76 12.71 0.64
N LYS A 97 -6.51 12.83 1.74
CA LYS A 97 -7.28 11.69 2.29
C LYS A 97 -8.69 11.46 1.73
N ASN A 98 -9.29 12.40 0.99
CA ASN A 98 -10.69 12.28 0.59
C ASN A 98 -10.93 12.55 -0.91
N VAL A 99 -10.59 11.59 -1.78
CA VAL A 99 -10.97 11.65 -3.20
C VAL A 99 -11.46 10.28 -3.67
N PHE A 100 -12.78 10.09 -3.68
CA PHE A 100 -13.47 8.99 -4.35
C PHE A 100 -13.68 9.35 -5.83
N VAL A 101 -13.28 8.51 -6.79
CA VAL A 101 -13.57 8.77 -8.21
C VAL A 101 -13.81 7.48 -8.99
N LEU A 102 -14.91 7.48 -9.75
CA LEU A 102 -15.36 6.45 -10.69
C LEU A 102 -14.52 6.49 -12.00
N PRO A 103 -14.29 5.35 -12.68
CA PRO A 103 -13.51 5.32 -13.91
C PRO A 103 -14.30 5.94 -15.08
N SER A 104 -13.69 6.90 -15.78
CA SER A 104 -14.07 7.21 -17.17
C SER A 104 -13.26 6.30 -18.09
N THR A 105 -13.91 5.66 -19.07
CA THR A 105 -13.30 4.79 -20.08
C THR A 105 -12.48 5.54 -21.15
N GLN A 106 -12.30 6.86 -21.03
CA GLN A 106 -11.52 7.65 -21.98
C GLN A 106 -10.02 7.43 -21.79
N GLU A 107 -9.34 7.13 -22.89
CA GLU A 107 -7.89 7.18 -22.96
C GLU A 107 -7.41 8.59 -22.62
N PHE A 108 -6.45 8.68 -21.70
CA PHE A 108 -5.93 9.96 -21.23
C PHE A 108 -5.03 10.59 -22.31
N ARG A 109 -5.46 11.73 -22.85
CA ARG A 109 -4.71 12.52 -23.83
C ARG A 109 -4.26 13.83 -23.20
N GLN A 110 -2.99 14.21 -23.41
CA GLN A 110 -2.44 15.45 -22.85
C GLN A 110 -3.04 16.72 -23.50
N VAL A 111 -3.46 16.62 -24.76
CA VAL A 111 -4.12 17.74 -25.48
C VAL A 111 -5.46 18.13 -24.85
N ASP A 112 -6.13 17.19 -24.16
CA ASP A 112 -7.40 17.43 -23.48
C ASP A 112 -7.22 18.06 -22.08
N GLU A 113 -5.98 18.24 -21.60
CA GLU A 113 -5.73 18.87 -20.30
C GLU A 113 -5.86 20.40 -20.37
N PRO A 114 -6.36 21.06 -19.30
CA PRO A 114 -6.58 22.51 -19.29
C PRO A 114 -5.36 23.35 -19.62
N TRP A 115 -4.17 22.95 -19.13
CA TRP A 115 -2.91 23.66 -19.37
C TRP A 115 -2.60 23.83 -20.85
N PHE A 116 -3.00 22.86 -21.69
CA PHE A 116 -2.68 22.86 -23.11
C PHE A 116 -3.35 24.04 -23.81
N GLN A 117 -4.64 24.24 -23.54
CA GLN A 117 -5.41 25.37 -24.08
C GLN A 117 -4.97 26.71 -23.48
N LEU A 118 -4.56 26.73 -22.20
CA LEU A 118 -4.04 27.95 -21.57
C LEU A 118 -2.76 28.43 -22.26
N LEU A 119 -1.81 27.54 -22.51
CA LEU A 119 -0.57 27.90 -23.21
C LEU A 119 -0.84 28.27 -24.68
N LEU A 120 -1.72 27.55 -25.38
CA LEU A 120 -2.02 27.81 -26.79
C LEU A 120 -2.73 29.17 -27.02
N LYS A 121 -3.39 29.71 -25.99
CA LYS A 121 -4.02 31.04 -26.03
C LYS A 121 -3.07 32.18 -25.62
N SER A 122 -1.93 31.87 -25.02
CA SER A 122 -0.99 32.88 -24.54
C SER A 122 -0.18 33.49 -25.71
N GLN A 123 -0.24 34.81 -25.87
CA GLN A 123 0.38 35.54 -26.99
C GLN A 123 1.67 36.29 -26.61
N LYS A 124 1.90 36.51 -25.31
CA LYS A 124 2.99 37.33 -24.78
C LYS A 124 4.28 36.54 -24.50
N ILE A 125 4.44 35.36 -25.10
CA ILE A 125 5.58 34.48 -24.81
C ILE A 125 6.85 35.02 -25.47
N GLN A 126 7.85 35.35 -24.64
CA GLN A 126 9.17 35.79 -25.09
C GLN A 126 10.27 34.91 -24.50
N GLY A 127 11.48 34.97 -25.04
CA GLY A 127 12.59 34.17 -24.54
C GLY A 127 13.70 35.07 -24.05
N GLU A 128 14.00 35.03 -22.76
CA GLU A 128 15.15 35.70 -22.17
C GLU A 128 16.09 34.71 -21.48
N LYS A 129 17.32 35.15 -21.21
CA LYS A 129 18.34 34.31 -20.59
C LYS A 129 17.92 33.92 -19.17
N GLY A 130 17.62 32.64 -18.97
CA GLY A 130 17.16 32.11 -17.68
C GLY A 130 15.64 31.96 -17.56
N VAL A 131 14.88 32.33 -18.60
CA VAL A 131 13.43 32.16 -18.67
C VAL A 131 13.08 31.17 -19.76
N TYR A 132 12.13 30.27 -19.50
CA TYR A 132 11.69 29.30 -20.51
C TYR A 132 10.81 29.97 -21.57
N GLY A 133 11.42 30.38 -22.67
CA GLY A 133 10.69 31.05 -23.75
C GLY A 133 10.01 30.15 -24.78
N ARG A 134 9.62 30.77 -25.90
CA ARG A 134 8.89 30.22 -27.06
C ARG A 134 9.27 28.79 -27.44
N ASN A 135 10.57 28.52 -27.59
CA ASN A 135 11.07 27.19 -27.99
C ASN A 135 10.63 26.08 -27.02
N ASN A 136 10.62 26.37 -25.71
CA ASN A 136 10.20 25.40 -24.70
C ASN A 136 8.69 25.16 -24.75
N VAL A 137 7.90 26.22 -24.97
CA VAL A 137 6.44 26.13 -25.07
C VAL A 137 6.06 25.29 -26.28
N ILE A 138 6.57 25.63 -27.46
CA ILE A 138 6.29 24.91 -28.70
C ILE A 138 6.72 23.45 -28.57
N PHE A 139 7.93 23.19 -28.06
CA PHE A 139 8.39 21.82 -27.82
C PHE A 139 7.47 21.04 -26.88
N THR A 140 6.99 21.67 -25.80
CA THR A 140 6.10 21.03 -24.82
C THR A 140 4.72 20.75 -25.41
N LEU A 141 4.17 21.68 -26.20
CA LEU A 141 2.92 21.49 -26.92
C LEU A 141 3.04 20.38 -27.98
N SER A 142 4.14 20.33 -28.74
CA SER A 142 4.40 19.26 -29.71
C SER A 142 4.53 17.89 -29.04
N LEU A 143 5.14 17.81 -27.85
CA LEU A 143 5.18 16.56 -27.07
C LEU A 143 3.79 16.11 -26.59
N ALA A 144 2.90 17.05 -26.27
CA ALA A 144 1.53 16.72 -25.92
C ALA A 144 0.76 16.14 -27.12
N TYR A 145 0.93 16.71 -28.33
CA TYR A 145 0.40 16.14 -29.57
C TYR A 145 0.93 14.73 -29.83
N PHE A 146 2.26 14.55 -29.77
CA PHE A 146 2.90 13.25 -29.98
C PHE A 146 2.39 12.19 -29.00
N SER A 147 2.34 12.50 -27.71
CA SER A 147 1.86 11.56 -26.68
C SER A 147 0.37 11.25 -26.78
N SER A 148 -0.41 12.13 -27.41
CA SER A 148 -1.85 11.96 -27.63
C SER A 148 -2.18 11.25 -28.95
N GLY A 149 -1.18 10.82 -29.71
CA GLY A 149 -1.35 10.02 -30.92
C GLY A 149 -1.67 10.81 -32.19
N TYR A 150 -1.44 12.13 -32.21
CA TYR A 150 -1.65 12.94 -33.41
C TYR A 150 -0.45 12.85 -34.37
N GLU A 151 -0.76 12.87 -35.66
CA GLU A 151 0.24 12.92 -36.74
C GLU A 151 1.06 14.23 -36.70
N VAL A 152 2.26 14.18 -37.31
CA VAL A 152 3.22 15.29 -37.30
C VAL A 152 2.62 16.50 -38.02
N GLU A 153 1.93 16.27 -39.13
CA GLU A 153 1.33 17.27 -40.01
C GLU A 153 0.27 18.10 -39.26
N ALA A 154 -0.56 17.44 -38.45
CA ALA A 154 -1.55 18.11 -37.60
C ALA A 154 -0.89 18.98 -36.53
N CYS A 155 0.23 18.52 -35.97
CA CYS A 155 1.02 19.31 -35.02
C CYS A 155 1.68 20.51 -35.72
N GLU A 156 2.27 20.32 -36.90
CA GLU A 156 2.90 21.39 -37.69
C GLU A 156 1.92 22.51 -38.01
N LEU A 157 0.73 22.18 -38.49
CA LEU A 157 -0.31 23.17 -38.78
C LEU A 157 -0.70 23.97 -37.52
N THR A 158 -0.97 23.28 -36.42
CA THR A 158 -1.40 23.94 -35.17
C THR A 158 -0.29 24.79 -34.55
N MET A 159 0.96 24.33 -34.60
CA MET A 159 2.11 25.08 -34.09
C MET A 159 2.44 26.29 -34.96
N LEU A 160 2.18 26.22 -36.28
CA LEU A 160 2.33 27.35 -37.19
C LEU A 160 1.29 28.44 -36.89
N GLU A 161 0.01 28.08 -36.77
CA GLU A 161 -1.06 29.00 -36.34
C GLU A 161 -0.80 29.61 -34.95
N PHE A 162 -0.20 28.84 -34.05
CA PHE A 162 0.23 29.35 -32.75
C PHE A 162 1.39 30.34 -32.88
N ASN A 163 2.42 30.00 -33.67
CA ASN A 163 3.59 30.83 -33.88
C ASN A 163 3.23 32.18 -34.51
N ASP A 164 2.30 32.20 -35.47
CA ASP A 164 1.82 33.41 -36.14
C ASP A 164 1.08 34.37 -35.20
N ARG A 165 0.48 33.85 -34.13
CA ARG A 165 -0.21 34.65 -33.11
C ARG A 165 0.72 35.22 -32.04
N LEU A 166 1.98 34.76 -31.98
CA LEU A 166 2.95 35.28 -31.03
C LEU A 166 3.38 36.69 -31.44
N ALA A 167 3.53 37.58 -30.46
CA ALA A 167 4.04 38.93 -30.73
C ALA A 167 5.44 38.93 -31.37
N ASN A 168 6.23 37.89 -31.09
CA ASN A 168 7.50 37.61 -31.75
C ASN A 168 7.47 36.16 -32.27
N PRO A 169 7.21 35.92 -33.57
CA PRO A 169 7.24 34.58 -34.13
C PRO A 169 8.67 34.03 -34.22
N LEU A 170 8.79 32.70 -34.27
CA LEU A 170 10.01 32.00 -34.65
C LEU A 170 10.07 31.81 -36.17
N SER A 171 11.27 31.53 -36.70
CA SER A 171 11.41 31.15 -38.09
C SER A 171 10.85 29.74 -38.36
N ASP A 172 10.27 29.53 -39.55
CA ASP A 172 9.69 28.23 -39.94
C ASP A 172 10.70 27.08 -39.81
N ARG A 173 11.96 27.33 -40.16
CA ARG A 173 13.05 26.33 -40.03
C ARG A 173 13.27 25.91 -38.58
N GLU A 174 13.22 26.85 -37.64
CA GLU A 174 13.36 26.55 -36.22
C GLU A 174 12.13 25.83 -35.68
N LEU A 175 10.94 26.24 -36.11
CA LEU A 175 9.67 25.61 -35.77
C LEU A 175 9.66 24.13 -36.16
N THR A 176 9.93 23.83 -37.44
CA THR A 176 10.02 22.45 -37.95
C THR A 176 11.08 21.64 -37.21
N ARG A 177 12.24 22.24 -36.88
CA ARG A 177 13.29 21.57 -36.12
C ARG A 177 12.82 21.16 -34.72
N ILE A 178 12.08 22.04 -34.02
CA ILE A 178 11.54 21.77 -32.69
C ILE A 178 10.51 20.64 -32.75
N ILE A 179 9.60 20.68 -33.71
CA ILE A 179 8.55 19.68 -33.88
C ILE A 179 9.15 18.30 -34.19
N ARG A 180 10.10 18.22 -35.13
CA ARG A 180 10.84 16.98 -35.43
C ARG A 180 11.60 16.44 -34.23
N SER A 181 12.11 17.31 -33.37
CA SER A 181 12.77 16.90 -32.12
C SER A 181 11.78 16.24 -31.16
N ALA A 182 10.57 16.80 -31.02
CA ALA A 182 9.51 16.23 -30.19
C ALA A 182 9.07 14.84 -30.70
N TYR A 183 8.93 14.69 -32.02
CA TYR A 183 8.55 13.45 -32.69
C TYR A 183 9.69 12.46 -32.91
N SER A 184 10.92 12.76 -32.45
CA SER A 184 12.08 11.88 -32.63
C SER A 184 12.01 10.55 -31.86
N GLY A 185 10.98 10.35 -31.02
CA GLY A 185 10.81 9.17 -30.16
C GLY A 185 11.73 9.14 -28.93
N LYS A 186 12.63 10.13 -28.77
CA LYS A 186 13.51 10.26 -27.59
C LYS A 186 12.75 10.68 -26.33
N TYR A 187 11.62 11.34 -26.50
CA TYR A 187 10.76 11.86 -25.44
C TYR A 187 9.40 11.18 -25.54
N GLN A 188 8.84 10.77 -24.41
CA GLN A 188 7.57 10.02 -24.39
C GLN A 188 6.35 10.93 -24.28
N ALA A 189 6.44 12.00 -23.48
CA ALA A 189 5.34 12.92 -23.22
C ALA A 189 5.87 14.23 -22.62
N ALA A 190 5.02 15.25 -22.57
CA ALA A 190 5.33 16.49 -21.86
C ALA A 190 5.38 16.25 -20.35
N HIS A 191 6.44 16.74 -19.69
CA HIS A 191 6.65 16.53 -18.26
C HIS A 191 5.81 17.51 -17.43
N ARG A 192 5.10 17.01 -16.42
CA ARG A 192 4.18 17.83 -15.59
C ARG A 192 4.87 19.03 -14.95
N GLU A 193 6.04 18.82 -14.34
CA GLU A 193 6.81 19.92 -13.74
C GLU A 193 7.12 21.01 -14.75
N LYS A 194 7.51 20.62 -15.96
CA LYS A 194 7.86 21.57 -17.02
C LYS A 194 6.64 22.38 -17.45
N ILE A 195 5.48 21.74 -17.53
CA ILE A 195 4.20 22.38 -17.86
C ILE A 195 3.82 23.40 -16.79
N VAL A 196 3.88 23.03 -15.50
CA VAL A 196 3.56 23.94 -14.38
C VAL A 196 4.42 25.19 -14.47
N LEU A 197 5.73 25.03 -14.67
CA LEU A 197 6.65 26.14 -14.78
C LEU A 197 6.33 27.05 -15.97
N LEU A 198 6.01 26.48 -17.14
CA LEU A 198 5.63 27.28 -18.32
C LEU A 198 4.32 28.04 -18.09
N CYS A 199 3.33 27.43 -17.43
CA CYS A 199 2.07 28.08 -17.13
C CYS A 199 2.23 29.19 -16.08
N GLN A 200 3.06 28.97 -15.05
CA GLN A 200 3.35 30.00 -14.05
C GLN A 200 4.07 31.21 -14.63
N GLU A 201 4.98 30.99 -15.59
CA GLU A 201 5.72 32.07 -16.23
C GLU A 201 4.86 32.90 -17.19
N TRP A 202 4.03 32.24 -18.01
CA TRP A 202 3.38 32.89 -19.16
C TRP A 202 1.88 33.10 -19.04
N VAL A 203 1.21 32.44 -18.10
CA VAL A 203 -0.24 32.53 -17.90
C VAL A 203 -0.54 33.28 -16.61
N ASP A 204 -0.15 32.71 -15.47
CA ASP A 204 -0.34 33.31 -14.14
C ASP A 204 0.57 32.62 -13.11
N ALA A 205 1.35 33.42 -12.37
CA ALA A 205 2.28 32.95 -11.35
C ALA A 205 1.61 32.17 -10.21
N ASN A 206 0.32 32.41 -9.96
CA ASN A 206 -0.44 31.78 -8.87
C ASN A 206 -1.17 30.49 -9.30
N LEU A 207 -0.96 29.99 -10.53
CA LEU A 207 -1.59 28.75 -10.99
C LEU A 207 -1.14 27.54 -10.17
N SER A 208 -2.14 26.83 -9.62
CA SER A 208 -1.93 25.57 -8.92
C SER A 208 -2.03 24.37 -9.87
N GLU A 209 -1.39 23.26 -9.52
CA GLU A 209 -1.43 22.02 -10.33
C GLU A 209 -2.88 21.51 -10.55
N GLU A 210 -3.80 21.81 -9.64
CA GLU A 210 -5.20 21.39 -9.75
C GLU A 210 -5.96 22.09 -10.87
N GLN A 211 -5.55 23.31 -11.23
CA GLN A 211 -6.16 24.09 -12.30
C GLN A 211 -5.58 23.74 -13.67
N LEU A 212 -4.35 23.21 -13.70
CA LEU A 212 -3.61 22.91 -14.92
C LEU A 212 -3.89 21.51 -15.46
N PHE A 213 -4.07 20.54 -14.56
CA PHE A 213 -4.21 19.13 -14.96
C PHE A 213 -5.59 18.60 -14.60
N ASN A 214 -6.18 17.85 -15.54
CA ASN A 214 -7.31 17.00 -15.20
C ASN A 214 -6.85 15.99 -14.14
N LYS A 215 -7.61 15.89 -13.04
CA LYS A 215 -7.32 14.94 -11.96
C LYS A 215 -7.24 13.54 -12.56
N LYS A 216 -6.08 12.87 -12.44
CA LYS A 216 -5.89 11.48 -12.90
C LYS A 216 -6.93 10.61 -12.21
N ARG A 217 -7.91 10.13 -12.97
CA ARG A 217 -8.99 9.29 -12.44
C ARG A 217 -8.50 7.85 -12.44
N GLY A 218 -8.12 7.33 -11.28
CA GLY A 218 -7.95 5.89 -11.11
C GLY A 218 -7.05 5.48 -9.96
N TRP A 219 -7.60 4.74 -9.02
CA TRP A 219 -6.82 3.83 -8.19
C TRP A 219 -6.49 2.59 -8.99
N TRP A 220 -5.21 2.37 -9.27
CA TRP A 220 -4.75 1.05 -9.69
C TRP A 220 -4.42 0.22 -8.44
N LYS A 221 -5.33 -0.67 -8.03
CA LYS A 221 -5.03 -1.64 -6.98
C LYS A 221 -4.07 -2.69 -7.55
N PHE A 222 -2.77 -2.50 -7.31
CA PHE A 222 -1.79 -3.52 -7.66
C PHE A 222 -2.19 -4.85 -7.01
N LYS A 223 -2.18 -5.91 -7.81
CA LYS A 223 -2.47 -7.27 -7.35
C LYS A 223 -1.43 -7.66 -6.30
N LYS A 224 -1.82 -7.73 -5.02
CA LYS A 224 -0.95 -8.23 -3.94
C LYS A 224 -0.33 -9.56 -4.36
N GLU A 225 0.96 -9.76 -4.10
CA GLU A 225 1.62 -11.05 -4.33
C GLU A 225 0.90 -12.17 -3.58
N ARG A 226 0.89 -13.39 -4.15
CA ARG A 226 0.08 -14.49 -3.58
C ARG A 226 0.46 -14.81 -2.13
N ALA A 227 1.73 -14.65 -1.76
CA ALA A 227 2.25 -14.93 -0.43
C ALA A 227 1.69 -14.00 0.65
N VAL A 228 1.42 -12.73 0.31
CA VAL A 228 1.00 -11.69 1.28
C VAL A 228 -0.53 -11.55 1.35
N ARG A 229 -1.28 -12.37 0.60
CA ARG A 229 -2.75 -12.33 0.62
C ARG A 229 -3.28 -12.99 1.89
N LYS A 230 -3.63 -12.17 2.88
CA LYS A 230 -4.43 -12.59 4.04
C LYS A 230 -5.89 -12.77 3.62
N TYR A 231 -6.49 -13.91 3.99
CA TYR A 231 -7.93 -14.14 3.82
C TYR A 231 -8.66 -13.46 4.98
N SER A 232 -9.51 -12.47 4.69
CA SER A 232 -10.20 -11.68 5.70
C SER A 232 -11.21 -12.49 6.51
N HIS A 233 -11.90 -13.45 5.89
CA HIS A 233 -13.05 -14.14 6.50
C HIS A 233 -12.75 -15.51 7.13
N SER A 234 -11.46 -15.89 7.27
CA SER A 234 -11.11 -17.24 7.77
C SER A 234 -11.57 -17.47 9.22
N HIS A 235 -11.51 -16.44 10.05
CA HIS A 235 -11.90 -16.49 11.45
C HIS A 235 -13.42 -16.64 11.60
N GLU A 236 -14.19 -15.84 10.87
CA GLU A 236 -15.66 -15.88 10.89
C GLU A 236 -16.16 -17.29 10.53
N TRP A 237 -15.65 -17.85 9.43
CA TRP A 237 -16.00 -19.21 9.01
C TRP A 237 -15.57 -20.30 9.98
N ALA A 238 -14.48 -20.09 10.72
CA ALA A 238 -14.01 -21.02 11.74
C ALA A 238 -14.95 -21.02 12.95
N GLU A 239 -15.44 -19.84 13.35
CA GLU A 239 -16.41 -19.68 14.43
C GLU A 239 -17.77 -20.27 14.06
N ASP A 240 -18.28 -19.97 12.85
CA ASP A 240 -19.53 -20.53 12.33
C ASP A 240 -19.51 -22.07 12.33
N LEU A 241 -18.39 -22.68 11.91
CA LEU A 241 -18.25 -24.12 11.90
C LEU A 241 -18.25 -24.71 13.32
N LEU A 242 -17.54 -24.09 14.27
CA LEU A 242 -17.51 -24.56 15.66
C LEU A 242 -18.87 -24.46 16.33
N SER A 243 -19.59 -23.35 16.12
CA SER A 243 -20.96 -23.15 16.61
C SER A 243 -21.89 -24.23 16.06
N TYR A 244 -21.84 -24.46 14.75
CA TYR A 244 -22.63 -25.52 14.11
C TYR A 244 -22.30 -26.92 14.66
N LEU A 245 -21.03 -27.24 14.89
CA LEU A 245 -20.63 -28.53 15.47
C LEU A 245 -21.16 -28.68 16.89
N ASN A 246 -21.15 -27.62 17.70
CA ASN A 246 -21.63 -27.66 19.08
C ASN A 246 -23.17 -27.76 19.17
N GLU A 247 -23.90 -27.15 18.23
CA GLU A 247 -25.36 -27.25 18.14
C GLU A 247 -25.82 -28.64 17.71
N GLN A 248 -25.11 -29.25 16.76
CA GLN A 248 -25.49 -30.53 16.16
C GLN A 248 -24.88 -31.74 16.89
N SER A 249 -23.89 -31.53 17.77
CA SER A 249 -23.38 -32.58 18.65
C SER A 249 -24.37 -32.83 19.78
N TYR A 250 -25.17 -33.89 19.66
CA TYR A 250 -26.04 -34.36 20.74
C TYR A 250 -25.23 -35.21 21.72
N GLU A 251 -25.73 -35.33 22.95
CA GLU A 251 -24.97 -35.87 24.09
C GLU A 251 -24.59 -37.35 23.92
N GLU A 252 -25.36 -38.12 23.14
CA GLU A 252 -25.12 -39.54 22.83
C GLU A 252 -24.32 -39.76 21.54
N GLN A 253 -24.29 -38.77 20.64
CA GLN A 253 -23.51 -38.81 19.39
C GLN A 253 -22.64 -37.56 19.28
N PRO A 254 -21.40 -37.59 19.83
CA PRO A 254 -20.54 -36.42 19.89
C PRO A 254 -19.87 -36.08 18.54
N TYR A 255 -20.20 -36.81 17.48
CA TYR A 255 -19.69 -36.62 16.12
C TYR A 255 -20.84 -36.55 15.12
N ILE A 256 -20.62 -35.76 14.06
CA ILE A 256 -21.59 -35.56 12.98
C ILE A 256 -21.06 -36.28 11.74
N LEU A 257 -21.94 -37.04 11.09
CA LEU A 257 -21.72 -37.62 9.77
C LEU A 257 -22.42 -36.73 8.74
N SER A 258 -21.65 -36.06 7.89
CA SER A 258 -22.19 -35.21 6.83
C SER A 258 -21.33 -35.30 5.57
N THR A 259 -21.69 -34.57 4.52
CA THR A 259 -20.86 -34.40 3.33
C THR A 259 -20.28 -32.98 3.29
N LYS A 260 -19.12 -32.80 2.63
CA LYS A 260 -18.57 -31.46 2.42
C LYS A 260 -19.55 -30.54 1.68
N LYS A 261 -20.39 -31.11 0.81
CA LYS A 261 -21.39 -30.35 0.04
C LYS A 261 -22.48 -29.79 0.97
N GLU A 262 -23.03 -30.60 1.85
CA GLU A 262 -24.00 -30.16 2.85
C GLU A 262 -23.44 -29.08 3.77
N LEU A 263 -22.18 -29.23 4.23
CA LEU A 263 -21.53 -28.22 5.07
C LEU A 263 -21.37 -26.89 4.32
N THR A 264 -20.98 -26.92 3.05
CA THR A 264 -20.86 -25.70 2.23
C THR A 264 -22.22 -25.03 1.99
N GLU A 265 -23.29 -25.81 1.83
CA GLU A 265 -24.64 -25.28 1.62
C GLU A 265 -25.22 -24.70 2.91
N ARG A 266 -25.08 -25.39 4.04
CA ARG A 266 -25.58 -24.94 5.35
C ARG A 266 -24.86 -23.70 5.87
N LEU A 267 -23.52 -23.71 5.83
CA LEU A 267 -22.71 -22.60 6.35
C LEU A 267 -22.47 -21.50 5.32
N LYS A 268 -22.91 -21.68 4.06
CA LYS A 268 -22.65 -20.77 2.94
C LYS A 268 -21.16 -20.47 2.73
N ILE A 269 -20.28 -21.43 3.06
CA ILE A 269 -18.83 -21.31 2.92
C ILE A 269 -18.39 -21.92 1.58
N PRO A 270 -17.53 -21.26 0.78
CA PRO A 270 -16.96 -21.86 -0.42
C PRO A 270 -16.11 -23.12 -0.10
N LYS A 271 -16.22 -24.17 -0.92
CA LYS A 271 -15.52 -25.46 -0.71
C LYS A 271 -14.03 -25.34 -0.39
N ARG A 272 -13.30 -24.49 -1.14
CA ARG A 272 -11.86 -24.27 -0.91
C ARG A 272 -11.55 -23.54 0.40
N SER A 273 -12.47 -22.68 0.85
CA SER A 273 -12.35 -22.00 2.15
C SER A 273 -12.62 -22.98 3.29
N LEU A 274 -13.65 -23.82 3.15
CA LEU A 274 -13.96 -24.86 4.14
C LEU A 274 -12.78 -25.82 4.35
N ASP A 275 -12.12 -26.27 3.27
CA ASP A 275 -10.94 -27.14 3.39
C ASP A 275 -9.79 -26.47 4.16
N LYS A 276 -9.60 -25.15 3.99
CA LYS A 276 -8.58 -24.39 4.73
C LYS A 276 -8.96 -24.22 6.19
N VAL A 277 -10.21 -23.87 6.46
CA VAL A 277 -10.74 -23.71 7.83
C VAL A 277 -10.65 -25.03 8.60
N LEU A 278 -11.01 -26.15 7.98
CA LEU A 278 -10.85 -27.49 8.57
C LEU A 278 -9.39 -27.81 8.90
N LYS A 279 -8.45 -27.46 8.00
CA LYS A 279 -7.02 -27.66 8.23
C LYS A 279 -6.52 -26.78 9.38
N GLN A 280 -6.88 -25.49 9.38
CA GLN A 280 -6.53 -24.53 10.42
C GLN A 280 -7.05 -24.99 11.79
N LEU A 281 -8.34 -25.33 11.90
CA LEU A 281 -8.93 -25.78 13.17
C LEU A 281 -8.36 -27.10 13.67
N ARG A 282 -7.86 -27.96 12.78
CA ARG A 282 -7.13 -29.18 13.14
C ARG A 282 -5.73 -28.86 13.68
N GLU A 283 -5.02 -27.92 13.06
CA GLU A 283 -3.71 -27.44 13.55
C GLU A 283 -3.84 -26.75 14.92
N GLU A 284 -4.94 -26.03 15.15
CA GLU A 284 -5.29 -25.41 16.43
C GLU A 284 -5.85 -26.40 17.48
N ASN A 285 -5.93 -27.71 17.16
CA ASN A 285 -6.52 -28.75 18.03
C ASN A 285 -7.94 -28.42 18.54
N LYS A 286 -8.80 -27.83 17.70
CA LYS A 286 -10.19 -27.54 18.08
C LYS A 286 -11.18 -28.59 17.58
N ILE A 287 -10.85 -29.27 16.49
CA ILE A 287 -11.70 -30.28 15.85
C ILE A 287 -10.93 -31.57 15.52
N HIS A 288 -11.67 -32.67 15.48
CA HIS A 288 -11.23 -33.92 14.86
C HIS A 288 -12.12 -34.26 13.67
N PHE A 289 -11.50 -34.71 12.58
CA PHE A 289 -12.26 -35.13 11.41
C PHE A 289 -11.63 -36.30 10.66
N ARG A 290 -12.49 -37.14 10.08
CA ARG A 290 -12.10 -38.24 9.19
C ARG A 290 -12.88 -38.14 7.88
N VAL A 291 -12.17 -38.23 6.76
CA VAL A 291 -12.76 -38.17 5.41
C VAL A 291 -12.70 -39.56 4.78
N ARG A 292 -13.83 -40.03 4.22
CA ARG A 292 -13.87 -41.25 3.40
C ARG A 292 -14.13 -40.87 1.94
N ALA A 293 -13.27 -41.33 1.04
CA ALA A 293 -13.43 -41.14 -0.41
C ALA A 293 -14.31 -42.25 -1.02
N GLY A 294 -14.92 -41.98 -2.18
CA GLY A 294 -15.72 -42.94 -2.95
C GLY A 294 -17.23 -42.64 -2.98
N ARG A 295 -18.01 -43.53 -3.62
CA ARG A 295 -19.48 -43.49 -3.57
C ARG A 295 -19.94 -43.72 -2.12
N ASN A 296 -20.85 -42.88 -1.62
CA ASN A 296 -21.22 -42.76 -0.20
C ASN A 296 -20.06 -42.31 0.72
N GLY A 297 -19.04 -41.65 0.17
CA GLY A 297 -18.00 -40.99 0.94
C GLY A 297 -18.54 -39.77 1.70
N GLY A 298 -18.09 -39.59 2.94
CA GLY A 298 -18.54 -38.52 3.83
C GLY A 298 -17.42 -38.00 4.71
N ILE A 299 -17.74 -36.99 5.51
CA ILE A 299 -16.88 -36.43 6.54
C ILE A 299 -17.51 -36.68 7.91
N MET A 300 -16.74 -37.30 8.79
CA MET A 300 -17.06 -37.41 10.22
C MET A 300 -16.34 -36.26 10.92
N LEU A 301 -17.07 -35.41 11.64
CA LEU A 301 -16.56 -34.22 12.33
C LEU A 301 -17.00 -34.21 13.79
N ALA A 302 -16.08 -33.86 14.69
CA ALA A 302 -16.40 -33.66 16.09
C ALA A 302 -15.60 -32.47 16.65
N SER A 303 -16.24 -31.67 17.51
CA SER A 303 -15.51 -30.68 18.31
C SER A 303 -14.87 -31.38 19.52
N ILE A 304 -13.65 -30.98 19.90
CA ILE A 304 -13.01 -31.55 21.09
C ILE A 304 -13.83 -31.24 22.34
N HIS A 305 -14.45 -30.06 22.39
CA HIS A 305 -15.34 -29.67 23.47
C HIS A 305 -16.56 -30.62 23.57
N GLY A 306 -17.19 -30.97 22.44
CA GLY A 306 -18.29 -31.93 22.39
C GLY A 306 -17.88 -33.33 22.86
N LEU A 307 -16.70 -33.81 22.42
CA LEU A 307 -16.15 -35.10 22.85
C LEU A 307 -15.82 -35.13 24.35
N MET A 308 -15.20 -34.08 24.89
CA MET A 308 -14.89 -34.01 26.32
C MET A 308 -16.17 -33.95 27.17
N ARG A 309 -17.19 -33.23 26.69
CA ARG A 309 -18.49 -33.14 27.35
C ARG A 309 -19.16 -34.51 27.45
N SER A 310 -19.14 -35.32 26.39
CA SER A 310 -19.73 -36.66 26.42
C SER A 310 -18.96 -37.59 27.37
N VAL A 311 -17.62 -37.56 27.36
CA VAL A 311 -16.79 -38.38 28.27
C VAL A 311 -17.04 -38.04 29.74
N ILE A 312 -17.09 -36.74 30.09
CA ILE A 312 -17.36 -36.30 31.47
C ILE A 312 -18.73 -36.79 31.93
N ARG A 313 -19.73 -36.73 31.05
CA ARG A 313 -21.08 -37.18 31.38
C ARG A 313 -21.15 -38.69 31.58
N LEU A 314 -20.59 -39.49 30.67
CA LEU A 314 -20.53 -40.95 30.82
C LEU A 314 -19.90 -41.35 32.15
N LYS A 315 -18.82 -40.66 32.55
CA LYS A 315 -18.19 -40.86 33.85
C LYS A 315 -19.13 -40.53 35.02
N LYS A 316 -19.89 -39.44 34.93
CA LYS A 316 -20.89 -39.05 35.96
C LYS A 316 -22.03 -40.05 36.05
N GLU A 317 -22.56 -40.53 34.92
CA GLU A 317 -23.63 -41.52 34.87
C GLU A 317 -23.15 -42.87 35.42
N SER A 318 -21.96 -43.34 35.03
CA SER A 318 -21.38 -44.56 35.56
C SER A 318 -21.09 -44.46 37.06
N GLN A 319 -20.63 -43.29 37.53
CA GLN A 319 -20.46 -43.03 38.95
C GLN A 319 -21.80 -43.06 39.69
N GLY A 320 -22.83 -42.39 39.16
CA GLY A 320 -24.18 -42.38 39.74
C GLY A 320 -24.77 -43.78 39.84
N ALA A 321 -24.67 -44.58 38.77
CA ALA A 321 -25.13 -45.97 38.74
C ALA A 321 -24.37 -46.84 39.77
N TYR A 322 -23.06 -46.65 39.90
CA TYR A 322 -22.25 -47.36 40.89
C TYR A 322 -22.67 -46.99 42.33
N PHE A 323 -22.87 -45.70 42.62
CA PHE A 323 -23.35 -45.25 43.92
C PHE A 323 -24.77 -45.75 44.23
N ALA A 324 -25.66 -45.80 43.23
CA ALA A 324 -27.00 -46.36 43.37
C ALA A 324 -26.95 -47.86 43.69
N ALA A 325 -26.09 -48.63 43.02
CA ALA A 325 -25.91 -50.06 43.28
C ALA A 325 -25.37 -50.33 44.70
N ILE A 326 -24.43 -49.51 45.20
CA ILE A 326 -23.95 -49.61 46.60
C ILE A 326 -25.07 -49.25 47.58
N SER A 327 -25.84 -48.20 47.29
CA SER A 327 -26.96 -47.77 48.13
C SER A 327 -28.00 -48.87 48.28
N GLU A 328 -28.36 -49.55 47.19
CA GLU A 328 -29.27 -50.69 47.17
C GLU A 328 -28.70 -51.90 47.92
N ALA A 329 -27.44 -52.27 47.65
CA ALA A 329 -26.81 -53.44 48.27
C ALA A 329 -26.65 -53.33 49.79
N PHE A 330 -26.45 -52.12 50.33
CA PHE A 330 -26.19 -51.90 51.76
C PHE A 330 -27.35 -51.21 52.50
N GLY A 331 -28.45 -50.87 51.82
CA GLY A 331 -29.59 -50.18 52.43
C GLY A 331 -29.26 -48.82 53.05
N ARG A 332 -28.24 -48.13 52.53
CA ARG A 332 -27.77 -46.82 53.04
C ARG A 332 -28.12 -45.72 52.06
N GLU A 333 -28.40 -44.51 52.56
CA GLU A 333 -28.70 -43.36 51.71
C GLU A 333 -27.53 -43.00 50.78
N TYR A 334 -27.88 -42.71 49.52
CA TYR A 334 -26.96 -42.30 48.46
C TYR A 334 -26.00 -41.18 48.88
N MET A 335 -26.53 -40.15 49.55
CA MET A 335 -25.76 -38.99 49.99
C MET A 335 -24.68 -39.36 51.01
N PHE A 336 -24.96 -40.30 51.91
CA PHE A 336 -23.99 -40.74 52.91
C PHE A 336 -22.78 -41.42 52.25
N ILE A 337 -23.03 -42.36 51.32
CA ILE A 337 -21.98 -43.09 50.59
C ILE A 337 -21.13 -42.13 49.74
N GLN A 338 -21.78 -41.20 49.03
CA GLN A 338 -21.09 -40.23 48.20
C GLN A 338 -20.16 -39.31 49.02
N THR A 339 -20.61 -38.88 50.20
CA THR A 339 -19.83 -37.98 51.06
C THR A 339 -18.66 -38.71 51.73
N ALA A 340 -18.87 -39.96 52.17
CA ALA A 340 -17.83 -40.78 52.77
C ALA A 340 -16.68 -41.09 51.78
N LEU A 341 -17.01 -41.46 50.54
CA LEU A 341 -16.01 -41.77 49.51
C LEU A 341 -15.31 -40.52 48.98
N LYS A 342 -15.99 -39.36 48.89
CA LYS A 342 -15.34 -38.09 48.53
C LYS A 342 -14.27 -37.68 49.55
N ARG A 343 -14.52 -37.88 50.85
CA ARG A 343 -13.53 -37.61 51.93
C ARG A 343 -12.27 -38.46 51.83
N LEU A 344 -12.33 -39.62 51.19
CA LEU A 344 -11.17 -40.50 50.98
C LEU A 344 -10.35 -40.14 49.73
N ILE A 345 -10.97 -39.49 48.75
CA ILE A 345 -10.34 -39.11 47.48
C ILE A 345 -9.67 -37.73 47.59
N GLU A 346 -10.20 -36.83 48.40
CA GLU A 346 -9.55 -35.55 48.67
C GLU A 346 -8.33 -35.78 49.58
N PRO A 347 -7.09 -35.46 49.12
CA PRO A 347 -5.93 -35.56 49.99
C PRO A 347 -6.14 -34.61 51.18
N ASN A 348 -5.97 -35.11 52.40
CA ASN A 348 -5.87 -34.28 53.60
C ASN A 348 -4.80 -33.21 53.35
N LYS A 349 -5.22 -31.99 53.01
CA LYS A 349 -4.31 -30.85 52.89
C LYS A 349 -3.82 -30.51 54.29
N ILE A 350 -2.69 -31.08 54.68
CA ILE A 350 -1.93 -30.62 55.84
C ILE A 350 -1.40 -29.23 55.45
N GLY A 351 -2.10 -28.18 55.86
CA GLY A 351 -1.63 -26.82 55.68
C GLY A 351 -0.41 -26.59 56.55
N VAL A 352 0.78 -26.52 55.95
CA VAL A 352 1.97 -26.02 56.64
C VAL A 352 1.86 -24.50 56.64
N GLN A 353 1.64 -23.92 57.81
CA GLN A 353 1.72 -22.49 58.04
C GLN A 353 3.18 -22.08 57.94
N THR A 354 3.58 -21.45 56.84
CA THR A 354 4.89 -20.78 56.74
C THR A 354 4.80 -19.46 57.49
N ASP A 355 5.55 -19.34 58.59
CA ASP A 355 5.71 -18.08 59.30
C ASP A 355 6.36 -17.05 58.37
N LEU A 356 5.56 -16.03 58.05
CA LEU A 356 6.01 -14.71 57.64
C LEU A 356 6.93 -14.18 58.76
N PHE A 357 7.99 -13.44 58.42
CA PHE A 357 9.03 -12.88 59.32
C PHE A 357 10.28 -13.74 59.49
N MET A 358 11.21 -13.60 58.53
CA MET A 358 12.63 -13.34 58.79
C MET A 358 13.27 -12.89 57.47
N ILE A 359 13.06 -11.64 57.07
CA ILE A 359 14.05 -10.92 56.26
C ILE A 359 14.60 -9.84 57.16
N ASP A 360 15.70 -10.24 57.77
CA ASP A 360 16.60 -9.46 58.58
C ASP A 360 17.15 -8.29 57.75
N THR A 361 17.05 -7.08 58.31
CA THR A 361 17.73 -5.89 57.81
C THR A 361 19.20 -6.00 58.15
N GLY A 362 20.03 -6.36 57.16
CA GLY A 362 21.49 -6.28 57.21
C GLY A 362 22.04 -5.79 55.88
#